data_AF-A0A125MGV3-F1
#
_entry.id   AF-A0A125MGV3-F1
#
_cell.length_a   1.000
_cell.length_b   1.000
_cell.length_c   1.000
_cell.angle_alpha   90.00
_cell.angle_beta   90.00
_cell.angle_gamma   90.00
#
_symmetry.space_group_name_H-M   'P 1'
#
loop_
_entity.id
_entity.type
_entity.pdbx_description
1 polymer ?
#
loop_
_entity_poly.entity_id
_entity_poly.type
_entity_poly.pdbx_seq_one_letter_code
_entity_poly.pdbx_strand_id
1 'polypeptide(L)'
;MKPIDKIEWKEHRAKEEQLLEYVSLLEQIYVPDFNYDDPSESGFISVKESDVSPEEWERMLNQPSVHGISDVLIILAKRYNEGAITQYFNYDSYIKNELIQNFIKDLELDADKFWFLILFIYDYSWHYCMDGIDAEDSPYEQLMKFTYPILECVENFDPKKGTTLTTPIKLQLSIEGWKKDIIIDNPTAIHYIASACWKAIKKDDTIERSSVMNHKEKLDSSTPIHDSAYIYYFAMMFLNFFNMQPTIVAKRRKGANYSTKEKDLVCQLIAFTRISTKDCWKRTDNDTLKSFLRQYKGLNVSRTINSIYPSVRM
;
A
#
# COMPACT_ATOMS: atom_id res chain seq x y z
N MET A 1 -10.29 20.47 21.87
CA MET A 1 -11.07 20.96 20.71
C MET A 1 -10.42 20.34 19.48
N LYS A 2 -11.16 19.58 18.69
CA LYS A 2 -10.62 18.91 17.50
C LYS A 2 -10.26 19.97 16.43
N PRO A 3 -9.34 19.69 15.49
CA PRO A 3 -8.92 20.65 14.47
C PRO A 3 -10.08 21.03 13.54
N ILE A 4 -11.02 20.09 13.36
CA ILE A 4 -12.28 20.27 12.65
C ILE A 4 -13.31 19.24 13.15
N ASP A 5 -14.60 19.61 13.18
CA ASP A 5 -15.66 18.71 13.63
C ASP A 5 -16.12 17.75 12.50
N LYS A 6 -16.23 18.26 11.28
CA LYS A 6 -16.59 17.51 10.07
C LYS A 6 -15.81 18.02 8.85
N ILE A 7 -15.57 17.13 7.89
CA ILE A 7 -15.01 17.47 6.58
C ILE A 7 -16.15 17.41 5.56
N GLU A 8 -16.51 18.54 4.96
CA GLU A 8 -17.69 18.64 4.09
C GLU A 8 -17.39 19.08 2.65
N TRP A 9 -16.17 19.54 2.37
CA TRP A 9 -15.73 20.00 1.05
C TRP A 9 -16.56 21.16 0.49
N LYS A 10 -17.09 22.01 1.38
CA LYS A 10 -17.94 23.18 1.05
C LYS A 10 -17.25 24.49 1.45
N GLU A 11 -17.79 25.19 2.45
CA GLU A 11 -17.39 26.54 2.84
C GLU A 11 -15.96 26.62 3.42
N HIS A 12 -15.43 25.50 3.92
CA HIS A 12 -14.11 25.42 4.55
C HIS A 12 -13.11 24.56 3.76
N ARG A 13 -13.37 24.31 2.48
CA ARG A 13 -12.58 23.42 1.62
C ARG A 13 -11.07 23.67 1.70
N ALA A 14 -10.62 24.91 1.56
CA ALA A 14 -9.18 25.22 1.60
C ALA A 14 -8.51 24.85 2.94
N LYS A 15 -9.24 24.98 4.05
CA LYS A 15 -8.76 24.57 5.38
C LYS A 15 -8.74 23.05 5.50
N GLU A 16 -9.75 22.38 4.97
CA GLU A 16 -9.84 20.90 4.94
C GLU A 16 -8.69 20.30 4.11
N GLU A 17 -8.43 20.85 2.92
CA GLU A 17 -7.28 20.47 2.08
C GLU A 17 -5.95 20.69 2.80
N GLN A 18 -5.79 21.83 3.48
CA GLN A 18 -4.58 22.10 4.27
C GLN A 18 -4.38 21.09 5.41
N LEU A 19 -5.46 20.69 6.09
CA LEU A 19 -5.42 19.68 7.16
C LEU A 19 -5.08 18.28 6.61
N LEU A 20 -5.47 17.97 5.38
CA LEU A 20 -5.30 16.67 4.75
C LEU A 20 -4.07 16.58 3.83
N GLU A 21 -3.22 17.61 3.82
CA GLU A 21 -2.00 17.67 2.99
C GLU A 21 -1.09 16.44 3.22
N TYR A 22 -0.89 16.01 4.46
CA TYR A 22 -0.03 14.85 4.74
C TYR A 22 -0.61 13.54 4.21
N VAL A 23 -1.94 13.41 4.19
CA VAL A 23 -2.62 12.27 3.57
C VAL A 23 -2.46 12.32 2.05
N SER A 24 -2.65 13.51 1.46
CA SER A 24 -2.51 13.77 0.02
C SER A 24 -1.10 13.46 -0.52
N LEU A 25 -0.07 13.68 0.31
CA LEU A 25 1.29 13.25 -0.03
C LEU A 25 1.40 11.72 -0.02
N LEU A 26 0.90 11.07 1.04
CA LEU A 26 1.09 9.64 1.21
C LEU A 26 0.27 8.82 0.21
N GLU A 27 -0.93 9.26 -0.15
CA GLU A 27 -1.77 8.56 -1.13
C GLU A 27 -1.08 8.47 -2.50
N GLN A 28 -0.21 9.40 -2.89
CA GLN A 28 0.56 9.28 -4.15
C GLN A 28 1.49 8.05 -4.18
N ILE A 29 1.88 7.51 -3.02
CA ILE A 29 2.72 6.30 -2.93
C ILE A 29 1.86 5.03 -2.95
N TYR A 30 0.71 5.06 -2.28
CA TYR A 30 -0.11 3.87 -2.03
C TYR A 30 -1.31 3.74 -2.98
N VAL A 31 -1.69 4.85 -3.60
CA VAL A 31 -2.78 5.06 -4.55
C VAL A 31 -2.32 6.09 -5.61
N PRO A 32 -1.24 5.82 -6.37
CA PRO A 32 -0.76 6.76 -7.37
C PRO A 32 -1.84 7.02 -8.44
N ASP A 33 -2.31 8.27 -8.54
CA ASP A 33 -3.16 8.76 -9.63
C ASP A 33 -2.52 8.40 -10.98
N PHE A 34 -3.22 7.59 -11.79
CA PHE A 34 -2.99 7.52 -13.23
C PHE A 34 -4.12 8.29 -13.90
N ASN A 35 -3.75 9.23 -14.78
CA ASN A 35 -4.58 10.15 -15.55
C ASN A 35 -6.10 9.91 -15.49
N TYR A 36 -6.84 10.87 -14.92
CA TYR A 36 -8.30 10.99 -14.93
C TYR A 36 -8.94 11.09 -16.36
N ASP A 37 -8.18 10.81 -17.41
CA ASP A 37 -8.62 10.98 -18.81
C ASP A 37 -9.46 9.80 -19.32
N ASP A 38 -9.54 8.67 -18.60
CA ASP A 38 -10.44 7.56 -18.95
C ASP A 38 -11.32 7.11 -17.76
N PRO A 39 -12.60 7.56 -17.70
CA PRO A 39 -13.56 7.17 -16.67
C PRO A 39 -13.86 5.67 -16.64
N SER A 40 -13.51 4.91 -17.68
CA SER A 40 -13.77 3.48 -17.78
C SER A 40 -12.69 2.60 -17.12
N GLU A 41 -11.53 3.18 -16.74
CA GLU A 41 -10.40 2.47 -16.14
C GLU A 41 -10.31 2.59 -14.61
N SER A 42 -11.27 3.28 -13.98
CA SER A 42 -11.35 3.30 -12.53
C SER A 42 -11.74 1.91 -12.03
N GLY A 43 -10.86 1.29 -11.25
CA GLY A 43 -11.07 -0.02 -10.65
C GLY A 43 -12.15 -0.08 -9.56
N PHE A 44 -13.20 0.72 -9.71
CA PHE A 44 -14.43 0.48 -9.00
C PHE A 44 -15.16 -0.68 -9.66
N ILE A 45 -15.71 -1.55 -8.83
CA ILE A 45 -16.87 -2.31 -9.25
C ILE A 45 -17.86 -1.25 -9.73
N SER A 46 -18.27 -1.31 -11.00
CA SER A 46 -19.54 -0.72 -11.37
C SER A 46 -20.57 -1.43 -10.49
N VAL A 47 -20.93 -0.80 -9.37
CA VAL A 47 -22.03 -1.28 -8.54
C VAL A 47 -23.19 -1.34 -9.52
N LYS A 48 -23.67 -2.54 -9.82
CA LYS A 48 -24.86 -2.65 -10.64
C LYS A 48 -26.00 -2.23 -9.73
N GLU A 49 -26.98 -1.51 -10.29
CA GLU A 49 -28.21 -1.16 -9.57
C GLU A 49 -28.86 -2.39 -8.89
N SER A 50 -28.59 -3.60 -9.39
CA SER A 50 -29.02 -4.88 -8.80
C SER A 50 -28.36 -5.25 -7.47
N ASP A 51 -27.21 -4.67 -7.14
CA ASP A 51 -26.34 -5.14 -6.05
C ASP A 51 -26.49 -4.30 -4.78
N VAL A 52 -27.24 -3.21 -4.85
CA VAL A 52 -27.50 -2.27 -3.74
C VAL A 52 -28.99 -1.94 -3.66
N SER A 53 -29.42 -1.48 -2.49
CA SER A 53 -30.80 -1.00 -2.36
C SER A 53 -31.05 0.23 -3.26
N PRO A 54 -32.28 0.45 -3.76
CA PRO A 54 -32.60 1.65 -4.54
C PRO A 54 -32.26 2.97 -3.82
N GLU A 55 -32.37 2.97 -2.49
CA GLU A 55 -32.03 4.11 -1.63
C GLU A 55 -30.52 4.37 -1.58
N GLU A 56 -29.69 3.32 -1.55
CA GLU A 56 -28.24 3.44 -1.66
C GLU A 56 -27.79 3.84 -3.06
N TRP A 57 -28.45 3.31 -4.09
CA TRP A 57 -28.17 3.66 -5.49
C TRP A 57 -28.45 5.13 -5.77
N GLU A 58 -29.62 5.64 -5.37
CA GLU A 58 -29.95 7.07 -5.47
C GLU A 58 -29.00 7.94 -4.64
N ARG A 59 -28.55 7.48 -3.46
CA ARG A 59 -27.53 8.20 -2.69
C ARG A 59 -26.19 8.27 -3.42
N MET A 60 -25.75 7.19 -4.06
CA MET A 60 -24.51 7.14 -4.82
C MET A 60 -24.56 8.08 -6.03
N LEU A 61 -25.68 8.09 -6.77
CA LEU A 61 -25.89 8.97 -7.92
C LEU A 61 -26.00 10.46 -7.54
N ASN A 62 -26.52 10.75 -6.36
CA ASN A 62 -26.68 12.11 -5.84
C ASN A 62 -25.47 12.60 -5.02
N GLN A 63 -24.35 11.86 -4.96
CA GLN A 63 -23.14 12.39 -4.36
C GLN A 63 -22.62 13.55 -5.21
N PRO A 64 -22.40 14.73 -4.61
CA PRO A 64 -21.78 15.84 -5.33
C PRO A 64 -20.38 15.41 -5.78
N SER A 65 -20.11 15.49 -7.09
CA SER A 65 -18.76 15.29 -7.61
C SER A 65 -17.87 16.44 -7.12
N VAL A 66 -17.11 16.18 -6.06
CA VAL A 66 -16.18 17.15 -5.50
C VAL A 66 -14.95 17.24 -6.41
N HIS A 67 -15.07 18.05 -7.47
CA HIS A 67 -14.00 18.22 -8.44
C HIS A 67 -12.68 18.64 -7.76
N GLY A 68 -11.61 17.90 -8.07
CA GLY A 68 -10.25 18.15 -7.59
C GLY A 68 -9.93 17.60 -6.20
N ILE A 69 -10.76 16.75 -5.63
CA ILE A 69 -10.46 15.97 -4.41
C ILE A 69 -10.39 14.49 -4.79
N SER A 70 -9.35 13.79 -4.35
CA SER A 70 -9.19 12.35 -4.63
C SER A 70 -10.22 11.52 -3.87
N ASP A 71 -10.57 10.35 -4.43
CA ASP A 71 -11.50 9.40 -3.81
C ASP A 71 -11.01 8.94 -2.43
N VAL A 72 -9.70 8.84 -2.23
CA VAL A 72 -9.08 8.53 -0.94
C VAL A 72 -9.49 9.55 0.12
N LEU A 73 -9.38 10.84 -0.18
CA LEU A 73 -9.74 11.91 0.73
C LEU A 73 -11.26 11.96 0.97
N ILE A 74 -12.07 11.70 -0.05
CA ILE A 74 -13.54 11.62 0.08
C ILE A 74 -13.93 10.50 1.05
N ILE A 75 -13.35 9.30 0.88
CA ILE A 75 -13.63 8.14 1.73
C ILE A 75 -13.14 8.37 3.16
N LEU A 76 -11.93 8.91 3.34
CA LEU A 76 -11.40 9.25 4.67
C LEU A 76 -12.32 10.27 5.38
N ALA A 77 -12.75 11.31 4.67
CA ALA A 77 -13.66 12.34 5.19
C ALA A 77 -14.99 11.74 5.64
N LYS A 78 -15.60 10.87 4.80
CA LYS A 78 -16.84 10.17 5.14
C LYS A 78 -16.67 9.35 6.43
N ARG A 79 -15.63 8.52 6.50
CA ARG A 79 -15.37 7.64 7.65
C ARG A 79 -15.03 8.42 8.92
N TYR A 80 -14.31 9.54 8.79
CA TYR A 80 -14.07 10.46 9.90
C TYR A 80 -15.38 11.04 10.43
N ASN A 81 -16.24 11.55 9.56
CA ASN A 81 -17.53 12.15 9.93
C ASN A 81 -18.49 11.15 10.57
N GLU A 82 -18.44 9.88 10.15
CA GLU A 82 -19.23 8.77 10.70
C GLU A 82 -18.64 8.23 12.02
N GLY A 83 -17.43 8.65 12.40
CA GLY A 83 -16.74 8.15 13.59
C GLY A 83 -16.24 6.71 13.46
N ALA A 84 -16.08 6.20 12.23
CA ALA A 84 -15.76 4.80 11.95
C ALA A 84 -14.32 4.38 12.28
N ILE A 85 -13.40 5.34 12.45
CA ILE A 85 -11.95 5.09 12.58
C ILE A 85 -11.50 5.01 14.05
N THR A 86 -11.98 5.94 14.88
CA THR A 86 -11.42 6.23 16.20
C THR A 86 -12.06 5.42 17.33
N GLN A 87 -11.97 4.08 17.27
CA GLN A 87 -12.54 3.22 18.31
C GLN A 87 -11.72 3.27 19.62
N TYR A 88 -10.38 3.28 19.52
CA TYR A 88 -9.49 3.08 20.68
C TYR A 88 -8.70 4.32 21.10
N PHE A 89 -8.67 5.35 20.26
CA PHE A 89 -7.90 6.57 20.47
C PHE A 89 -8.65 7.76 19.88
N ASN A 90 -8.40 8.96 20.38
CA ASN A 90 -9.06 10.18 19.91
C ASN A 90 -8.12 11.39 19.97
N TYR A 91 -8.53 12.49 19.32
CA TYR A 91 -7.71 13.70 19.23
C TYR A 91 -7.32 14.28 20.60
N ASP A 92 -8.24 14.30 21.57
CA ASP A 92 -7.93 14.83 22.90
C ASP A 92 -6.86 13.99 23.63
N SER A 93 -6.88 12.67 23.46
CA SER A 93 -5.83 11.78 23.99
C SER A 93 -4.49 11.94 23.24
N TYR A 94 -4.55 12.20 21.93
CA TYR A 94 -3.39 12.43 21.08
C TYR A 94 -2.65 13.72 21.44
N ILE A 95 -3.38 14.83 21.53
CA ILE A 95 -2.78 16.15 21.78
C ILE A 95 -2.22 16.27 23.21
N LYS A 96 -2.77 15.50 24.16
CA LYS A 96 -2.28 15.42 25.55
C LYS A 96 -1.09 14.46 25.72
N ASN A 97 -0.74 13.68 24.71
CA ASN A 97 0.39 12.75 24.81
C ASN A 97 1.72 13.50 24.61
N GLU A 98 2.32 13.94 25.71
CA GLU A 98 3.56 14.74 25.71
C GLU A 98 4.68 14.08 24.89
N LEU A 99 4.85 12.76 24.98
CA LEU A 99 5.91 12.06 24.28
C LEU A 99 5.71 12.10 22.76
N ILE A 100 4.50 11.82 22.28
CA ILE A 100 4.16 11.92 20.85
C ILE A 100 4.30 13.36 20.36
N GLN A 101 3.78 14.34 21.12
CA GLN A 101 3.86 15.75 20.73
C GLN A 101 5.31 16.27 20.70
N ASN A 102 6.17 15.80 21.61
CA ASN A 102 7.59 16.12 21.60
C ASN A 102 8.28 15.58 20.34
N PHE A 103 7.98 14.34 19.92
CA PHE A 103 8.51 13.80 18.66
C PHE A 103 8.02 14.56 17.44
N ILE A 104 6.74 14.89 17.37
CA ILE A 104 6.14 15.67 16.27
C ILE A 104 6.83 17.03 16.15
N LYS A 105 7.01 17.72 17.28
CA LYS A 105 7.71 19.00 17.35
C LYS A 105 9.17 18.89 16.91
N ASP A 106 9.90 17.88 17.41
CA ASP A 106 11.30 17.65 17.08
C ASP A 106 11.53 17.31 15.60
N LEU A 107 10.55 16.64 14.98
CA LEU A 107 10.52 16.34 13.55
C LEU A 107 9.98 17.49 12.70
N GLU A 108 9.61 18.62 13.32
CA GLU A 108 9.02 19.80 12.67
C GLU A 108 7.76 19.48 11.86
N LEU A 109 6.92 18.59 12.40
CA LEU A 109 5.65 18.19 11.82
C LEU A 109 4.50 19.02 12.41
N ASP A 110 3.47 19.24 11.60
CA ASP A 110 2.22 19.85 12.05
C ASP A 110 1.35 18.82 12.77
N ALA A 111 0.99 19.11 14.03
CA ALA A 111 0.26 18.16 14.87
C ALA A 111 -1.16 17.86 14.36
N ASP A 112 -1.84 18.83 13.75
CA ASP A 112 -3.20 18.66 13.27
C ASP A 112 -3.23 17.88 11.95
N LYS A 113 -2.30 18.18 11.04
CA LYS A 113 -2.13 17.38 9.81
C LYS A 113 -1.69 15.96 10.12
N PHE A 114 -0.79 15.80 11.09
CA PHE A 114 -0.29 14.49 11.51
C PHE A 114 -1.38 13.65 12.18
N TRP A 115 -2.37 14.27 12.84
CA TRP A 115 -3.54 13.55 13.34
C TRP A 115 -4.31 12.86 12.21
N PHE A 116 -4.60 13.57 11.10
CA PHE A 116 -5.28 12.96 9.96
C PHE A 116 -4.44 11.89 9.28
N LEU A 117 -3.11 12.06 9.24
CA LEU A 117 -2.20 11.01 8.78
C LEU A 117 -2.31 9.74 9.64
N ILE A 118 -2.42 9.87 10.96
CA ILE A 118 -2.63 8.71 11.86
C ILE A 118 -3.94 8.02 11.54
N LEU A 119 -5.03 8.78 11.37
CA LEU A 119 -6.34 8.23 11.03
C LEU A 119 -6.29 7.44 9.73
N PHE A 120 -5.75 8.05 8.68
CA PHE A 120 -5.62 7.42 7.37
C PHE A 120 -4.78 6.14 7.44
N ILE A 121 -3.57 6.21 7.99
CA ILE A 121 -2.67 5.06 8.05
C ILE A 121 -3.29 3.93 8.89
N TYR A 122 -3.89 4.25 10.04
CA TYR A 122 -4.54 3.26 10.90
C TYR A 122 -5.65 2.51 10.16
N ASP A 123 -6.54 3.26 9.50
CA ASP A 123 -7.72 2.74 8.82
C ASP A 123 -7.35 2.00 7.53
N TYR A 124 -6.48 2.59 6.71
CA TYR A 124 -5.99 2.00 5.47
C TYR A 124 -5.29 0.68 5.75
N SER A 125 -4.34 0.64 6.68
CA SER A 125 -3.58 -0.58 6.96
C SER A 125 -4.43 -1.67 7.61
N TRP A 126 -5.50 -1.32 8.35
CA TRP A 126 -6.46 -2.30 8.86
C TRP A 126 -7.25 -2.94 7.71
N HIS A 127 -7.86 -2.10 6.86
CA HIS A 127 -8.64 -2.57 5.70
C HIS A 127 -7.80 -3.19 4.59
N TYR A 128 -6.48 -3.10 4.69
CA TYR A 128 -5.55 -3.81 3.83
C TYR A 128 -5.11 -5.15 4.41
N CYS A 129 -4.79 -5.21 5.71
CA CYS A 129 -4.20 -6.42 6.32
C CYS A 129 -5.20 -7.34 7.01
N MET A 130 -6.31 -6.81 7.54
CA MET A 130 -7.26 -7.55 8.38
C MET A 130 -8.60 -7.77 7.70
N ASP A 131 -9.02 -6.79 6.91
CA ASP A 131 -10.30 -6.80 6.20
C ASP A 131 -10.07 -6.63 4.68
N GLY A 132 -8.87 -6.97 4.21
CA GLY A 132 -8.51 -6.91 2.79
C GLY A 132 -9.20 -8.01 1.98
N ILE A 133 -9.47 -7.72 0.71
CA ILE A 133 -10.07 -8.67 -0.23
C ILE A 133 -8.93 -9.48 -0.87
N ASP A 134 -9.02 -10.80 -0.85
CA ASP A 134 -8.01 -11.64 -1.49
C ASP A 134 -8.03 -11.43 -3.01
N ALA A 135 -6.86 -11.48 -3.64
CA ALA A 135 -6.69 -11.23 -5.05
C ALA A 135 -5.62 -12.14 -5.65
N GLU A 136 -5.84 -12.51 -6.91
CA GLU A 136 -4.83 -13.22 -7.68
C GLU A 136 -3.65 -12.30 -8.05
N ASP A 137 -2.56 -12.92 -8.49
CA ASP A 137 -1.44 -12.16 -9.05
C ASP A 137 -1.89 -11.49 -10.36
N SER A 138 -1.52 -10.23 -10.55
CA SER A 138 -1.78 -9.54 -11.81
C SER A 138 -0.98 -10.16 -12.97
N PRO A 139 -1.37 -9.94 -14.23
CA PRO A 139 -0.57 -10.38 -15.37
C PRO A 139 0.90 -9.96 -15.27
N TYR A 140 1.17 -8.72 -14.84
CA TYR A 140 2.52 -8.21 -14.62
C TYR A 140 3.24 -8.99 -13.51
N GLU A 141 2.60 -9.23 -12.38
CA GLU A 141 3.21 -9.98 -11.26
C GLU A 141 3.50 -11.43 -11.64
N GLN A 142 2.61 -12.09 -12.37
CA GLN A 142 2.84 -13.44 -12.89
C GLN A 142 4.06 -13.46 -13.82
N LEU A 143 4.18 -12.48 -14.72
CA LEU A 143 5.36 -12.33 -15.58
C LEU A 143 6.64 -12.08 -14.78
N MET A 144 6.59 -11.27 -13.73
CA MET A 144 7.76 -10.99 -12.89
C MET A 144 8.17 -12.20 -12.06
N LYS A 145 7.19 -12.93 -11.49
CA LYS A 145 7.44 -14.20 -10.78
C LYS A 145 7.99 -15.29 -11.69
N PHE A 146 7.63 -15.27 -12.97
CA PHE A 146 8.22 -16.14 -13.98
C PHE A 146 9.64 -15.71 -14.36
N THR A 147 9.85 -14.44 -14.72
CA THR A 147 11.10 -13.97 -15.34
C THR A 147 12.24 -13.80 -14.35
N TYR A 148 12.00 -13.11 -13.23
CA TYR A 148 13.05 -12.66 -12.33
C TYR A 148 13.85 -13.82 -11.70
N PRO A 149 13.21 -14.86 -11.14
CA PRO A 149 13.94 -15.98 -10.52
C PRO A 149 14.79 -16.76 -11.55
N ILE A 150 14.30 -16.90 -12.78
CA ILE A 150 15.04 -17.60 -13.84
C ILE A 150 16.31 -16.83 -14.20
N LEU A 151 16.22 -15.51 -14.34
CA LEU A 151 17.38 -14.67 -14.68
C LEU A 151 18.41 -14.63 -13.56
N GLU A 152 18.01 -14.67 -12.30
CA GLU A 152 18.94 -14.77 -11.16
C GLU A 152 19.69 -16.11 -11.13
N CYS A 153 19.13 -17.18 -11.72
CA CYS A 153 19.80 -18.47 -11.82
C CYS A 153 20.79 -18.57 -12.99
N VAL A 154 20.88 -17.59 -13.88
CA VAL A 154 21.82 -17.63 -15.02
C VAL A 154 23.25 -17.37 -14.53
N GLU A 155 24.10 -18.41 -14.58
CA GLU A 155 25.51 -18.30 -14.22
C GLU A 155 26.33 -17.75 -15.39
N ASN A 156 26.10 -18.29 -16.58
CA ASN A 156 26.83 -17.91 -17.78
C ASN A 156 25.97 -18.12 -19.04
N PHE A 157 26.20 -17.28 -20.05
CA PHE A 157 25.62 -17.43 -21.38
C PHE A 157 26.73 -17.33 -22.43
N ASP A 158 26.90 -18.39 -23.21
CA ASP A 158 27.84 -18.46 -24.33
C ASP A 158 27.04 -18.70 -25.62
N PRO A 159 27.17 -17.85 -26.66
CA PRO A 159 26.41 -18.01 -27.91
C PRO A 159 26.63 -19.34 -28.65
N LYS A 160 27.74 -20.04 -28.40
CA LYS A 160 28.06 -21.35 -29.00
C LYS A 160 27.73 -22.52 -28.08
N LYS A 161 27.77 -22.32 -26.76
CA LYS A 161 27.57 -23.41 -25.76
C LYS A 161 26.22 -23.37 -25.06
N GLY A 162 25.47 -22.28 -25.21
CA GLY A 162 24.18 -22.08 -24.55
C GLY A 162 24.31 -21.50 -23.15
N THR A 163 23.28 -21.71 -22.34
CA THR A 163 23.18 -21.18 -20.98
C THR A 163 23.54 -22.22 -19.94
N THR A 164 24.31 -21.81 -18.93
CA THR A 164 24.51 -22.57 -17.69
C THR A 164 23.68 -21.93 -16.58
N LEU A 165 22.89 -22.74 -15.87
CA LEU A 165 22.11 -22.32 -14.71
C LEU A 165 22.78 -22.81 -13.43
N THR A 166 22.80 -21.97 -12.39
CA THR A 166 23.28 -22.35 -11.05
C THR A 166 22.41 -23.43 -10.41
N THR A 167 21.13 -23.45 -10.76
CA THR A 167 20.15 -24.44 -10.29
C THR A 167 19.34 -24.97 -11.48
N PRO A 168 19.15 -26.30 -11.62
CA PRO A 168 18.28 -26.85 -12.66
C PRO A 168 16.85 -26.33 -12.55
N ILE A 169 16.29 -25.85 -13.66
CA ILE A 169 14.91 -25.36 -13.76
C ILE A 169 14.17 -26.22 -14.78
N LYS A 170 12.89 -26.50 -14.50
CA LYS A 170 11.98 -27.19 -15.41
C LYS A 170 10.69 -26.36 -15.51
N LEU A 171 10.31 -26.00 -16.74
CA LEU A 171 8.99 -25.43 -17.02
C LEU A 171 8.03 -26.54 -17.45
N GLN A 172 6.82 -26.50 -16.91
CA GLN A 172 5.75 -27.43 -17.22
C GLN A 172 4.51 -26.62 -17.58
N LEU A 173 4.03 -26.78 -18.82
CA LEU A 173 2.80 -26.16 -19.30
C LEU A 173 1.73 -27.23 -19.43
N SER A 174 0.68 -27.09 -18.63
CA SER A 174 -0.52 -27.93 -18.68
C SER A 174 -1.61 -27.19 -19.43
N ILE A 175 -2.23 -27.86 -20.40
CA ILE A 175 -3.34 -27.32 -21.19
C ILE A 175 -4.55 -28.21 -20.93
N GLU A 176 -5.67 -27.61 -20.53
CA GLU A 176 -6.88 -28.37 -20.25
C GLU A 176 -7.31 -29.20 -21.48
N GLY A 177 -7.68 -30.45 -21.23
CA GLY A 177 -8.04 -31.42 -22.28
C GLY A 177 -6.86 -32.12 -22.96
N TRP A 178 -5.61 -31.68 -22.71
CA TRP A 178 -4.43 -32.38 -23.22
C TRP A 178 -4.03 -33.52 -22.29
N LYS A 179 -3.64 -34.65 -22.87
CA LYS A 179 -3.22 -35.85 -22.09
C LYS A 179 -1.80 -35.77 -21.56
N LYS A 180 -0.97 -34.87 -22.07
CA LYS A 180 0.44 -34.73 -21.72
C LYS A 180 0.81 -33.26 -21.65
N ASP A 181 1.53 -32.90 -20.59
CA ASP A 181 2.09 -31.57 -20.43
C ASP A 181 3.27 -31.34 -21.36
N ILE A 182 3.49 -30.09 -21.74
CA ILE A 182 4.69 -29.67 -22.46
C ILE A 182 5.78 -29.38 -21.42
N ILE A 183 6.93 -30.05 -21.55
CA ILE A 183 8.08 -29.87 -20.67
C ILE A 183 9.20 -29.15 -21.40
N ILE A 184 9.72 -28.08 -20.80
CA ILE A 184 10.94 -27.39 -21.24
C ILE A 184 11.94 -27.46 -20.08
N ASP A 185 12.98 -28.27 -20.24
CA ASP A 185 14.06 -28.47 -19.26
C ASP A 185 15.44 -28.09 -19.82
N ASN A 186 15.51 -27.64 -21.08
CA ASN A 186 16.74 -27.13 -21.67
C ASN A 186 17.10 -25.74 -21.09
N PRO A 187 18.25 -25.58 -20.43
CA PRO A 187 18.64 -24.32 -19.80
C PRO A 187 18.66 -23.11 -20.74
N THR A 188 19.07 -23.35 -22.00
CA THR A 188 19.14 -22.29 -23.01
C THR A 188 17.74 -21.85 -23.42
N ALA A 189 16.84 -22.78 -23.70
CA ALA A 189 15.46 -22.45 -24.04
C ALA A 189 14.76 -21.65 -22.93
N ILE A 190 14.91 -22.09 -21.68
CA ILE A 190 14.34 -21.43 -20.49
C ILE A 190 14.87 -19.98 -20.37
N HIS A 191 16.18 -19.80 -20.46
CA HIS A 191 16.79 -18.48 -20.40
C HIS A 191 16.34 -17.57 -21.54
N TYR A 192 16.25 -18.07 -22.78
CA TYR A 192 15.78 -17.27 -23.90
C TYR A 192 14.34 -16.77 -23.72
N ILE A 193 13.43 -17.62 -23.20
CA ILE A 193 12.04 -17.22 -22.92
C ILE A 193 12.02 -16.13 -21.85
N ALA A 194 12.68 -16.35 -20.71
CA ALA A 194 12.72 -15.37 -19.62
C ALA A 194 13.38 -14.05 -20.06
N SER A 195 14.47 -14.11 -20.83
CA SER A 195 15.17 -12.93 -21.36
C SER A 195 14.31 -12.16 -22.34
N ALA A 196 13.55 -12.84 -23.22
CA ALA A 196 12.63 -12.21 -24.15
C ALA A 196 11.51 -11.46 -23.41
N CYS A 197 10.88 -12.11 -22.43
CA CYS A 197 9.86 -11.48 -21.58
C CYS A 197 10.42 -10.27 -20.83
N TRP A 198 11.59 -10.40 -20.19
CA TRP A 198 12.23 -9.30 -19.48
C TRP A 198 12.56 -8.11 -20.39
N LYS A 199 13.09 -8.39 -21.58
CA LYS A 199 13.37 -7.35 -22.58
C LYS A 199 12.10 -6.65 -23.05
N ALA A 200 11.00 -7.38 -23.25
CA ALA A 200 9.72 -6.77 -23.60
C ALA A 200 9.26 -5.81 -22.49
N ILE A 201 9.25 -6.28 -21.24
CA ILE A 201 8.88 -5.47 -20.06
C ILE A 201 9.76 -4.23 -19.91
N LYS A 202 11.08 -4.34 -20.13
CA LYS A 202 12.00 -3.21 -19.96
C LYS A 202 12.09 -2.27 -21.14
N LYS A 203 11.75 -2.72 -22.34
CA LYS A 203 11.75 -1.89 -23.55
C LYS A 203 10.52 -1.00 -23.62
N ASP A 204 9.40 -1.47 -23.08
CA ASP A 204 8.13 -0.79 -23.11
C ASP A 204 7.69 -0.41 -21.69
N ASP A 205 7.94 0.86 -21.30
CA ASP A 205 7.56 1.36 -19.99
C ASP A 205 6.04 1.45 -19.78
N THR A 206 5.25 1.26 -20.84
CA THR A 206 3.79 1.15 -20.73
C THR A 206 3.36 -0.19 -20.18
N ILE A 207 4.15 -1.27 -20.27
CA ILE A 207 3.76 -2.58 -19.70
C ILE A 207 3.71 -2.51 -18.16
N GLU A 208 4.70 -1.87 -17.55
CA GLU A 208 4.76 -1.69 -16.09
C GLU A 208 3.69 -0.71 -15.57
N ARG A 209 3.26 0.22 -16.43
CA ARG A 209 2.27 1.26 -16.11
C ARG A 209 0.85 0.97 -16.61
N SER A 210 0.66 -0.09 -17.41
CA SER A 210 -0.63 -0.45 -18.00
C SER A 210 -1.60 -0.88 -16.91
N SER A 211 -2.81 -0.32 -16.94
CA SER A 211 -3.97 -0.72 -16.13
C SER A 211 -4.20 -2.23 -16.25
N VAL A 212 -4.49 -2.71 -17.47
CA VAL A 212 -4.74 -4.12 -17.77
C VAL A 212 -3.65 -5.07 -17.26
N MET A 213 -2.38 -4.68 -17.36
CA MET A 213 -1.27 -5.53 -16.88
C MET A 213 -1.17 -5.58 -15.35
N ASN A 214 -1.64 -4.56 -14.66
CA ASN A 214 -1.62 -4.49 -13.20
C ASN A 214 -2.94 -4.96 -12.56
N HIS A 215 -3.93 -5.33 -13.38
CA HIS A 215 -5.20 -5.88 -12.94
C HIS A 215 -5.07 -7.13 -12.11
N LYS A 216 -5.70 -7.11 -10.94
CA LYS A 216 -5.84 -8.27 -10.07
C LYS A 216 -7.30 -8.66 -9.99
N GLU A 217 -7.59 -9.92 -10.26
CA GLU A 217 -8.91 -10.47 -10.06
C GLU A 217 -9.18 -10.60 -8.56
N LYS A 218 -10.28 -9.98 -8.10
CA LYS A 218 -10.78 -10.11 -6.73
C LYS A 218 -11.35 -11.51 -6.56
N LEU A 219 -11.00 -12.14 -5.44
CA LEU A 219 -11.60 -13.37 -4.99
C LEU A 219 -12.76 -13.07 -4.05
N ASP A 220 -13.69 -14.01 -3.94
CA ASP A 220 -14.81 -13.93 -2.98
C ASP A 220 -14.38 -14.13 -1.52
N SER A 221 -13.08 -14.37 -1.27
CA SER A 221 -12.51 -14.58 0.05
C SER A 221 -11.82 -13.33 0.62
N SER A 222 -11.83 -13.24 1.95
CA SER A 222 -11.03 -12.28 2.70
C SER A 222 -10.29 -13.06 3.78
N THR A 223 -8.96 -13.07 3.69
CA THR A 223 -8.11 -13.79 4.65
C THR A 223 -7.28 -12.77 5.44
N PRO A 224 -7.55 -12.57 6.75
CA PRO A 224 -6.70 -11.75 7.60
C PRO A 224 -5.26 -12.27 7.57
N ILE A 225 -4.29 -11.39 7.27
CA ILE A 225 -2.91 -11.82 7.04
C ILE A 225 -2.28 -12.26 8.38
N HIS A 226 -2.07 -11.30 9.29
CA HIS A 226 -1.68 -11.50 10.69
C HIS A 226 -1.50 -10.14 11.38
N ASP A 227 -1.65 -10.05 12.71
CA ASP A 227 -1.40 -8.84 13.52
C ASP A 227 -0.03 -8.21 13.25
N SER A 228 0.96 -9.05 13.01
CA SER A 228 2.33 -8.61 12.75
C SER A 228 2.52 -8.00 11.37
N ALA A 229 1.75 -8.44 10.37
CA ALA A 229 1.72 -7.82 9.05
C ALA A 229 1.05 -6.43 9.13
N TYR A 230 -0.03 -6.30 9.90
CA TYR A 230 -0.68 -5.02 10.15
C TYR A 230 0.27 -4.02 10.83
N ILE A 231 0.97 -4.43 11.91
CA ILE A 231 2.00 -3.61 12.56
C ILE A 231 3.09 -3.18 11.57
N TYR A 232 3.56 -4.11 10.74
CA TYR A 232 4.59 -3.83 9.74
C TYR A 232 4.12 -2.80 8.72
N TYR A 233 2.93 -2.98 8.15
CA TYR A 233 2.41 -2.10 7.11
C TYR A 233 2.10 -0.71 7.66
N PHE A 234 1.46 -0.63 8.83
CA PHE A 234 1.26 0.61 9.58
C PHE A 234 2.57 1.38 9.78
N ALA A 235 3.62 0.69 10.25
CA ALA A 235 4.93 1.31 10.45
C ALA A 235 5.57 1.78 9.14
N MET A 236 5.51 0.95 8.09
CA MET A 236 6.08 1.28 6.77
C MET A 236 5.42 2.51 6.14
N MET A 237 4.11 2.70 6.32
CA MET A 237 3.41 3.90 5.85
C MET A 237 3.97 5.19 6.48
N PHE A 238 4.19 5.20 7.80
CA PHE A 238 4.83 6.35 8.45
C PHE A 238 6.29 6.56 7.99
N LEU A 239 7.05 5.48 7.88
CA LEU A 239 8.44 5.58 7.44
C LEU A 239 8.56 6.09 5.99
N ASN A 240 7.64 5.68 5.12
CA ASN A 240 7.53 6.22 3.76
C ASN A 240 7.15 7.70 3.77
N PHE A 241 6.17 8.11 4.59
CA PHE A 241 5.84 9.53 4.78
C PHE A 241 7.07 10.34 5.22
N PHE A 242 7.86 9.88 6.19
CA PHE A 242 9.06 10.61 6.62
C PHE A 242 10.12 10.73 5.51
N ASN A 243 10.22 9.76 4.60
CA ASN A 243 11.09 9.85 3.43
C ASN A 243 10.65 10.95 2.45
N MET A 244 9.37 11.32 2.45
CA MET A 244 8.85 12.43 1.63
C MET A 244 9.14 13.80 2.21
N GLN A 245 9.56 13.89 3.48
CA GLN A 245 9.80 15.16 4.17
C GLN A 245 11.27 15.56 4.08
N PRO A 246 11.67 16.53 3.21
CA PRO A 246 13.08 16.83 2.97
C PRO A 246 13.80 17.33 4.23
N THR A 247 13.08 18.07 5.09
CA THR A 247 13.57 18.59 6.38
C THR A 247 13.95 17.47 7.35
N ILE A 248 13.16 16.38 7.38
CA ILE A 248 13.44 15.20 8.20
C ILE A 248 14.64 14.45 7.63
N VAL A 249 14.64 14.19 6.31
CA VAL A 249 15.71 13.45 5.61
C VAL A 249 17.06 14.14 5.80
N ALA A 250 17.12 15.47 5.66
CA ALA A 250 18.34 16.25 5.79
C ALA A 250 18.99 16.16 7.19
N LYS A 251 18.21 15.85 8.23
CA LYS A 251 18.69 15.74 9.62
C LYS A 251 19.18 14.33 9.98
N ARG A 252 19.01 13.34 9.09
CA ARG A 252 19.46 11.97 9.34
C ARG A 252 20.99 11.89 9.33
N ARG A 253 21.54 10.94 10.10
CA ARG A 253 22.97 10.61 10.02
C ARG A 253 23.30 10.07 8.62
N LYS A 254 24.48 10.41 8.09
CA LYS A 254 24.94 9.97 6.76
C LYS A 254 24.84 8.43 6.64
N GLY A 255 24.15 7.96 5.61
CA GLY A 255 23.94 6.54 5.33
C GLY A 255 22.84 5.86 6.16
N ALA A 256 22.13 6.58 7.03
CA ALA A 256 20.98 6.03 7.75
C ALA A 256 19.69 6.16 6.94
N ASN A 257 18.93 5.07 6.84
CA ASN A 257 17.60 5.11 6.21
C ASN A 257 16.61 5.92 7.06
N TYR A 258 16.62 5.73 8.39
CA TYR A 258 15.72 6.41 9.34
C TYR A 258 16.48 6.71 10.63
N SER A 259 16.19 7.86 11.25
CA SER A 259 16.68 8.24 12.57
C SER A 259 16.03 7.41 13.69
N THR A 260 16.61 7.47 14.89
CA THR A 260 16.01 6.86 16.08
C THR A 260 14.66 7.51 16.44
N LYS A 261 14.55 8.83 16.31
CA LYS A 261 13.32 9.58 16.62
C LYS A 261 12.14 9.15 15.74
N GLU A 262 12.38 8.97 14.44
CA GLU A 262 11.35 8.48 13.51
C GLU A 262 10.83 7.10 13.93
N LYS A 263 11.74 6.20 14.31
CA LYS A 263 11.38 4.84 14.75
C LYS A 263 10.64 4.86 16.09
N ASP A 264 11.10 5.67 17.03
CA ASP A 264 10.49 5.78 18.35
C ASP A 264 9.09 6.39 18.26
N LEU A 265 8.88 7.41 17.42
CA LEU A 265 7.54 7.92 17.15
C LEU A 265 6.62 6.81 16.62
N VAL A 266 7.06 6.02 15.65
CA VAL A 266 6.27 4.88 15.14
C VAL A 266 5.95 3.86 16.23
N CYS A 267 6.91 3.53 17.10
CA CYS A 267 6.67 2.67 18.26
C CYS A 267 5.57 3.24 19.19
N GLN A 268 5.65 4.54 19.50
CA GLN A 268 4.65 5.20 20.34
C GLN A 268 3.28 5.23 19.67
N LEU A 269 3.21 5.39 18.34
CA LEU A 269 1.97 5.35 17.59
C LEU A 269 1.33 3.96 17.58
N ILE A 270 2.13 2.89 17.48
CA ILE A 270 1.64 1.50 17.63
C ILE A 270 1.00 1.29 19.01
N ALA A 271 1.66 1.77 20.07
CA ALA A 271 1.13 1.68 21.43
C ALA A 271 -0.13 2.55 21.62
N PHE A 272 -0.11 3.77 21.09
CA PHE A 272 -1.19 4.75 21.22
C PHE A 272 -2.48 4.30 20.52
N THR A 273 -2.37 3.81 19.29
CA THR A 273 -3.50 3.31 18.49
C THR A 273 -4.01 1.94 18.96
N ARG A 274 -3.25 1.27 19.84
CA ARG A 274 -3.53 -0.07 20.37
C ARG A 274 -3.55 -1.18 19.32
N ILE A 275 -2.90 -0.97 18.18
CA ILE A 275 -2.62 -2.04 17.21
C ILE A 275 -1.86 -3.19 17.88
N SER A 276 -1.01 -2.88 18.86
CA SER A 276 -0.40 -3.88 19.72
C SER A 276 -0.40 -3.44 21.17
N THR A 277 -0.81 -4.34 22.06
CA THR A 277 -0.87 -4.11 23.51
C THR A 277 0.43 -4.45 24.24
N LYS A 278 1.46 -4.92 23.53
CA LYS A 278 2.74 -5.32 24.12
C LYS A 278 3.50 -4.11 24.68
N ASP A 279 4.02 -4.24 25.90
CA ASP A 279 4.75 -3.15 26.58
C ASP A 279 6.05 -2.72 25.89
N CYS A 280 6.61 -3.55 25.00
CA CYS A 280 7.80 -3.20 24.24
C CYS A 280 7.61 -1.91 23.43
N TRP A 281 6.40 -1.63 22.94
CA TRP A 281 6.10 -0.46 22.10
C TRP A 281 6.09 0.87 22.87
N LYS A 282 5.92 0.83 24.19
CA LYS A 282 5.91 2.01 25.06
C LYS A 282 7.31 2.57 25.33
N ARG A 283 8.36 1.78 25.06
CA ARG A 283 9.76 2.14 25.35
C ARG A 283 10.36 2.91 24.17
N THR A 284 11.16 3.94 24.42
CA THR A 284 12.04 4.55 23.42
C THR A 284 13.32 3.73 23.26
N ASP A 285 14.07 3.95 22.18
CA ASP A 285 15.33 3.26 21.88
C ASP A 285 15.21 1.72 21.83
N ASN A 286 14.01 1.21 21.49
CA ASN A 286 13.77 -0.23 21.46
C ASN A 286 13.96 -0.81 20.04
N ASP A 287 14.66 -1.95 19.94
CA ASP A 287 14.93 -2.60 18.65
C ASP A 287 13.75 -3.44 18.12
N THR A 288 12.58 -3.39 18.76
CA THR A 288 11.41 -4.21 18.38
C THR A 288 10.97 -3.89 16.96
N LEU A 289 10.78 -2.60 16.65
CA LEU A 289 10.37 -2.18 15.31
C LEU A 289 11.39 -2.64 14.26
N LYS A 290 12.69 -2.51 14.56
CA LYS A 290 13.76 -2.96 13.65
C LYS A 290 13.70 -4.47 13.40
N SER A 291 13.41 -5.26 14.43
CA SER A 291 13.22 -6.70 14.29
C SER A 291 12.02 -7.03 13.39
N PHE A 292 10.87 -6.37 13.61
CA PHE A 292 9.68 -6.52 12.77
C PHE A 292 9.95 -6.13 11.31
N LEU A 293 10.53 -4.95 11.07
CA LEU A 293 10.86 -4.49 9.71
C LEU A 293 11.80 -5.45 8.97
N ARG A 294 12.69 -6.13 9.69
CA ARG A 294 13.57 -7.16 9.11
C ARG A 294 12.81 -8.47 8.84
N GLN A 295 11.97 -8.91 9.78
CA GLN A 295 11.20 -10.15 9.67
C GLN A 295 10.23 -10.12 8.48
N TYR A 296 9.59 -8.98 8.24
CA TYR A 296 8.62 -8.78 7.17
C TYR A 296 9.22 -8.05 5.96
N LYS A 297 10.55 -8.00 5.86
CA LYS A 297 11.22 -7.40 4.71
C LYS A 297 10.88 -8.20 3.44
N GLY A 298 10.19 -7.57 2.51
CA GLY A 298 9.72 -8.25 1.30
C GLY A 298 8.49 -9.12 1.55
N LEU A 299 7.76 -8.89 2.65
CA LEU A 299 6.42 -9.45 2.82
C LEU A 299 5.60 -9.06 1.60
N ASN A 300 5.29 -10.04 0.76
CA ASN A 300 4.50 -9.82 -0.42
C ASN A 300 3.01 -9.82 -0.01
N VAL A 301 2.53 -8.64 0.37
CA VAL A 301 1.12 -8.36 0.62
C VAL A 301 0.33 -8.16 -0.69
N SER A 302 0.91 -8.51 -1.85
CA SER A 302 0.25 -8.40 -3.17
C SER A 302 -1.08 -9.12 -3.28
N ARG A 303 -1.39 -10.05 -2.35
CA ARG A 303 -2.62 -10.83 -2.39
C ARG A 303 -3.85 -10.11 -1.85
N THR A 304 -3.71 -8.90 -1.32
CA THR A 304 -4.83 -8.20 -0.70
C THR A 304 -5.07 -6.86 -1.37
N ILE A 305 -6.32 -6.63 -1.75
CA ILE A 305 -6.87 -5.34 -2.17
C ILE A 305 -7.49 -4.66 -0.94
N ASN A 306 -7.30 -3.36 -0.79
CA ASN A 306 -7.94 -2.61 0.30
C ASN A 306 -9.47 -2.65 0.11
N SER A 307 -10.21 -3.01 1.16
CA SER A 307 -11.67 -3.14 1.07
C SER A 307 -12.43 -1.82 1.09
N ILE A 308 -11.78 -0.72 1.51
CA ILE A 308 -12.43 0.57 1.73
C ILE A 308 -11.85 1.66 0.84
N TYR A 309 -10.54 1.78 0.82
CA TYR A 309 -9.86 2.80 0.03
C TYR A 309 -9.63 2.30 -1.39
N PRO A 310 -9.69 3.19 -2.39
CA PRO A 310 -9.40 2.81 -3.75
C PRO A 310 -7.95 2.35 -3.79
N SER A 311 -7.72 1.09 -4.16
CA SER A 311 -6.43 0.66 -4.64
C SER A 311 -6.46 0.89 -6.15
N VAL A 312 -5.93 2.02 -6.63
CA VAL A 312 -5.68 2.16 -8.06
C VAL A 312 -4.42 1.38 -8.40
N ARG A 313 -4.63 0.06 -8.50
CA ARG A 313 -4.07 -0.90 -9.45
C ARG A 313 -4.90 -2.19 -9.35
N MET A 314 -6.11 -2.04 -9.88
CA MET A 314 -6.63 -2.92 -10.94
C MET A 314 -5.84 -2.72 -12.23
#